data_AF-A0A951QFK8-F1
#
_entry.id   AF-A0A951QFK8-F1
#
_cell.length_a   1.000
_cell.length_b   1.000
_cell.length_c   1.000
_cell.angle_alpha   90.00
_cell.angle_beta   90.00
_cell.angle_gamma   90.00
#
_symmetry.space_group_name_H-M   'P 1'
#
loop_
_entity.id
_entity.type
_entity.pdbx_description
1 polymer ?
#
loop_
_entity_poly.entity_id
_entity_poly.type
_entity_poly.pdbx_seq_one_letter_code
_entity_poly.pdbx_strand_id
1 'polypeptide(L)'
;MYPSEDILEAARSIRPFLAEQLEAEAAARVDLQLADLLARANAGETVDNLILELLAETDSTREWMFAFLQKQALPESTRESTKGFNPLPGQGSAIAAPKYVCPEGDYIWYRPRVGVEPPLCPTHNVPLV
;
A
#
# COMPACT_ATOMS: atom_id res chain seq x y z
N MET A 1 -5.35 18.59 0.60
CA MET A 1 -5.92 17.54 1.48
C MET A 1 -6.14 16.33 0.59
N TYR A 2 -5.56 15.18 0.94
CA TYR A 2 -5.72 13.95 0.16
C TYR A 2 -7.08 13.32 0.47
N PRO A 3 -7.75 12.66 -0.50
CA PRO A 3 -9.02 12.00 -0.23
C PRO A 3 -8.81 10.79 0.69
N SER A 4 -9.81 10.47 1.52
CA SER A 4 -9.71 9.38 2.51
C SER A 4 -9.41 8.03 1.87
N GLU A 5 -9.88 7.79 0.64
CA GLU A 5 -9.58 6.57 -0.12
C GLU A 5 -8.08 6.40 -0.41
N ASP A 6 -7.39 7.48 -0.81
CA ASP A 6 -5.95 7.45 -1.11
C ASP A 6 -5.13 7.18 0.15
N ILE A 7 -5.61 7.68 1.30
CA ILE A 7 -4.98 7.48 2.62
C ILE A 7 -5.14 6.02 3.05
N LEU A 8 -6.34 5.44 2.87
CA LEU A 8 -6.58 4.02 3.15
C LEU A 8 -5.74 3.12 2.22
N GLU A 9 -5.62 3.48 0.95
CA GLU A 9 -4.76 2.73 0.02
C GLU A 9 -3.28 2.83 0.42
N ALA A 10 -2.81 4.01 0.85
CA ALA A 10 -1.46 4.20 1.35
C ALA A 10 -1.20 3.32 2.60
N ALA A 11 -2.15 3.29 3.54
CA ALA A 11 -2.08 2.45 4.73
C ALA A 11 -1.98 0.96 4.39
N ARG A 12 -2.79 0.46 3.45
CA ARG A 12 -2.74 -0.94 3.01
C ARG A 12 -1.44 -1.26 2.28
N SER A 13 -0.95 -0.29 1.51
CA SER A 13 0.23 -0.46 0.65
C SER A 13 1.54 -0.38 1.41
N ILE A 14 1.63 0.38 2.51
CA ILE A 14 2.88 0.50 3.29
C ILE A 14 3.17 -0.72 4.16
N ARG A 15 2.13 -1.44 4.62
CA ARG A 15 2.26 -2.62 5.51
C ARG A 15 3.33 -3.64 5.11
N PRO A 16 3.41 -4.14 3.86
CA PRO A 16 4.50 -5.02 3.44
C PRO A 16 5.90 -4.41 3.58
N PHE A 17 6.02 -3.09 3.40
CA PHE A 17 7.29 -2.38 3.45
C PHE A 17 7.70 -1.98 4.86
N LEU A 18 6.82 -2.05 5.87
CA LEU A 18 7.15 -1.66 7.25
C LEU A 18 8.35 -2.44 7.80
N ALA A 19 8.45 -3.73 7.47
CA ALA A 19 9.58 -4.57 7.86
C ALA A 19 10.91 -4.16 7.19
N GLU A 20 10.86 -3.43 6.07
CA GLU A 20 12.03 -2.86 5.39
C GLU A 20 12.36 -1.43 5.86
N GLN A 21 11.38 -0.73 6.46
CA GLN A 21 11.51 0.68 6.88
C GLN A 21 11.79 0.83 8.39
N LEU A 22 11.37 -0.12 9.21
CA LEU A 22 11.41 -0.06 10.67
C LEU A 22 12.07 -1.32 11.24
N GLU A 23 12.56 -1.23 12.49
CA GLU A 23 12.98 -2.42 13.23
C GLU A 23 11.80 -3.37 13.45
N ALA A 24 12.07 -4.68 13.52
CA ALA A 24 11.02 -5.72 13.50
C ALA A 24 9.91 -5.51 14.55
N GLU A 25 10.25 -5.10 15.78
CA GLU A 25 9.26 -4.82 16.83
C GLU A 25 8.41 -3.57 16.53
N ALA A 26 9.04 -2.50 16.02
CA ALA A 26 8.35 -1.28 15.63
C ALA A 26 7.46 -1.52 14.40
N ALA A 27 7.95 -2.26 13.42
CA ALA A 27 7.22 -2.68 12.24
C ALA A 27 5.96 -3.48 12.62
N ALA A 28 6.08 -4.49 13.49
CA ALA A 28 4.96 -5.28 13.94
C ALA A 28 3.93 -4.45 14.73
N ARG A 29 4.38 -3.51 15.57
CA ARG A 29 3.48 -2.61 16.30
C ARG A 29 2.70 -1.69 15.36
N VAL A 30 3.38 -1.06 14.41
CA VAL A 30 2.74 -0.16 13.44
C VAL A 30 1.80 -0.95 12.52
N ASP A 31 2.19 -2.16 12.11
CA ASP A 31 1.36 -3.03 11.29
C ASP A 31 0.04 -3.40 11.98
N LEU A 32 0.09 -3.78 13.27
CA LEU A 32 -1.10 -4.08 14.06
C LEU A 32 -2.00 -2.87 14.24
N GLN A 33 -1.43 -1.68 14.46
CA GLN A 33 -2.21 -0.46 14.59
C GLN A 33 -2.86 -0.05 13.27
N LEU A 34 -2.16 -0.20 12.14
CA LEU A 34 -2.75 0.02 10.83
C LEU A 34 -3.87 -0.98 10.54
N ALA A 35 -3.70 -2.25 10.90
CA ALA A 35 -4.75 -3.26 10.75
C ALA A 35 -6.02 -2.90 11.54
N ASP A 36 -5.89 -2.44 12.79
CA ASP A 36 -7.02 -1.98 13.60
C ASP A 36 -7.74 -0.78 12.96
N LEU A 37 -6.97 0.23 12.53
CA LEU A 37 -7.53 1.41 11.88
C LEU A 37 -8.23 1.05 10.57
N LEU A 38 -7.66 0.17 9.75
CA LEU A 38 -8.26 -0.30 8.50
C LEU A 38 -9.54 -1.11 8.74
N ALA A 39 -9.59 -1.94 9.78
CA ALA A 39 -10.81 -2.64 10.19
C ALA A 39 -11.92 -1.67 10.60
N ARG A 40 -11.58 -0.62 11.37
CA ARG A 40 -12.52 0.45 11.73
C ARG A 40 -12.99 1.26 10.52
N ALA A 41 -12.10 1.52 9.56
CA ALA A 41 -12.46 2.14 8.29
C ALA A 41 -13.50 1.31 7.52
N ASN A 42 -13.30 -0.02 7.46
CA ASN A 42 -14.23 -0.95 6.85
C ASN A 42 -15.59 -0.99 7.59
N ALA A 43 -15.60 -0.75 8.90
CA ALA A 43 -16.83 -0.59 9.69
C ALA A 43 -17.53 0.76 9.46
N GLY A 44 -16.95 1.67 8.66
CA GLY A 44 -17.50 2.98 8.33
C GLY A 44 -17.02 4.11 9.25
N GLU A 45 -16.01 3.88 10.09
CA GLU A 45 -15.40 4.93 10.90
C GLU A 45 -14.42 5.79 10.10
N THR A 46 -14.41 7.09 10.36
CA THR A 46 -13.45 8.03 9.78
C THR A 46 -12.11 7.93 10.53
N VAL A 47 -11.16 7.19 9.96
CA VAL A 47 -9.82 6.96 10.55
C VAL A 47 -8.67 7.63 9.78
N ASP A 48 -8.96 8.40 8.73
CA ASP A 48 -7.93 9.02 7.87
C ASP A 48 -6.90 9.84 8.65
N ASN A 49 -7.35 10.71 9.56
CA ASN A 49 -6.44 11.50 10.41
C ASN A 49 -5.59 10.61 11.33
N LEU A 50 -6.16 9.55 11.91
CA LEU A 50 -5.43 8.62 12.78
C LEU A 50 -4.33 7.87 12.01
N ILE A 51 -4.61 7.46 10.77
CA ILE A 51 -3.64 6.83 9.88
C ILE A 51 -2.52 7.82 9.53
N LEU A 52 -2.87 9.06 9.19
CA LEU A 52 -1.89 10.10 8.88
C LEU A 52 -0.98 10.38 10.07
N GLU A 53 -1.54 10.47 11.27
CA GLU A 53 -0.79 10.68 12.51
C GLU A 53 0.16 9.51 12.79
N LEU A 54 -0.33 8.26 12.70
CA LEU A 54 0.48 7.06 12.91
C LEU A 54 1.66 6.97 11.93
N LEU A 55 1.40 7.18 10.64
CA LEU A 55 2.46 7.16 9.62
C LEU A 55 3.40 8.36 9.71
N ALA A 56 2.95 9.45 10.32
CA ALA A 56 3.75 10.62 10.61
C ALA A 56 4.69 10.42 11.82
N GLU A 57 4.46 9.44 12.70
CA GLU A 57 5.31 9.22 13.87
C GLU A 57 6.76 8.85 13.50
N THR A 58 6.99 8.25 12.33
CA THR A 58 8.34 7.94 11.84
C THR A 58 8.64 8.67 10.54
N ASP A 59 9.83 9.28 10.42
CA ASP A 59 10.26 9.97 9.21
C ASP A 59 10.21 9.07 7.97
N SER A 60 10.66 7.82 8.07
CA SER A 60 10.67 6.89 6.93
C SER A 60 9.27 6.55 6.41
N THR A 61 8.30 6.31 7.30
CA THR A 61 6.90 6.03 6.90
C THR A 61 6.21 7.27 6.37
N ARG A 62 6.54 8.44 6.93
CA ARG A 62 6.04 9.74 6.48
C ARG A 62 6.51 10.04 5.06
N GLU A 63 7.80 9.94 4.80
CA GLU A 63 8.38 10.17 3.47
C GLU A 63 7.79 9.21 2.43
N TRP A 64 7.67 7.92 2.79
CA TRP A 64 7.04 6.92 1.94
C TRP A 64 5.60 7.29 1.60
N MET A 65 4.80 7.68 2.61
CA MET A 65 3.40 8.07 2.43
C MET A 65 3.28 9.29 1.52
N PHE A 66 4.10 10.33 1.73
CA PHE A 66 4.12 11.51 0.87
C PHE A 66 4.48 11.16 -0.57
N ALA A 67 5.46 10.27 -0.77
CA ALA A 67 5.84 9.81 -2.10
C ALA A 67 4.72 9.00 -2.78
N PHE A 68 4.03 8.14 -2.02
CA PHE A 68 2.90 7.35 -2.51
C PHE A 68 1.72 8.24 -2.92
N LEU A 69 1.32 9.17 -2.05
CA LEU A 69 0.22 10.09 -2.30
C LEU A 69 0.53 11.07 -3.44
N GLN A 70 1.78 11.51 -3.61
CA GLN A 70 2.18 12.29 -4.78
C GLN A 70 2.03 11.50 -6.08
N LYS A 71 2.40 10.22 -6.09
CA LYS A 71 2.20 9.35 -7.26
C LYS A 71 0.72 9.14 -7.57
N GLN A 72 -0.10 8.97 -6.53
CA GLN A 72 -1.55 8.92 -6.69
C GLN A 72 -2.12 10.25 -7.17
N ALA A 73 -1.58 11.41 -6.78
CA ALA A 73 -2.09 12.69 -7.29
C ALA A 73 -1.80 12.94 -8.79
N LEU A 74 -0.89 12.18 -9.41
CA LEU A 74 -0.61 12.30 -10.84
C LEU A 74 -1.76 11.71 -11.67
N PRO A 75 -2.10 12.31 -12.83
CA PRO A 75 -3.08 11.72 -13.75
C PRO A 75 -2.64 10.32 -14.18
N GLU A 76 -3.60 9.42 -14.41
CA GLU A 76 -3.35 8.01 -14.76
C GLU A 76 -2.33 7.84 -15.89
N SER A 77 -2.34 8.75 -16.87
CA SER A 77 -1.40 8.81 -18.00
C SER A 77 0.07 8.97 -17.60
N THR A 78 0.36 9.43 -16.38
CA THR A 78 1.71 9.68 -15.87
C THR A 78 2.11 8.70 -14.75
N ARG A 79 1.15 7.96 -14.17
CA ARG A 79 1.40 7.02 -13.06
C ARG A 79 2.28 5.82 -13.48
N GLU A 80 2.40 5.54 -14.77
CA GLU A 80 3.11 4.37 -15.32
C GLU A 80 4.65 4.48 -15.38
N SER A 81 5.26 5.62 -15.03
CA SER A 81 6.67 5.88 -15.39
C SER A 81 7.69 5.78 -14.25
N THR A 82 7.39 5.25 -13.06
CA THR A 82 8.39 5.26 -11.97
C THR A 82 8.51 3.96 -11.20
N LYS A 83 9.02 2.93 -11.91
CA LYS A 83 10.25 2.17 -11.57
C LYS A 83 10.37 0.96 -12.52
N GLY A 84 11.19 1.09 -13.57
CA GLY A 84 11.89 -0.06 -14.16
C GLY A 84 11.32 -0.74 -15.42
N PHE A 85 10.44 -0.11 -16.19
CA PHE A 85 10.09 -0.63 -17.53
C PHE A 85 10.30 0.45 -18.58
N ASN A 86 11.30 0.26 -19.43
CA ASN A 86 11.46 1.00 -20.67
C ASN A 86 10.83 0.13 -21.77
N PRO A 87 9.53 0.30 -22.11
CA PRO A 87 8.99 -0.39 -23.27
C PRO A 87 9.70 0.17 -24.51
N LEU A 88 10.50 -0.68 -25.15
CA LEU A 88 10.96 -0.44 -26.52
C LEU A 88 9.76 -0.07 -27.40
N PRO A 89 9.92 0.82 -28.39
CA PRO A 89 8.83 1.31 -29.21
C PRO A 89 8.22 0.16 -30.02
N GLY A 90 7.14 -0.38 -29.47
CA GLY A 90 6.28 -1.41 -30.03
C GLY A 90 5.01 -1.38 -29.20
N GLN A 91 3.85 -1.39 -29.87
CA GLN A 91 2.52 -1.32 -29.25
C GLN A 91 2.33 -2.49 -28.25
N GLY A 92 2.76 -2.30 -27.01
CA GLY A 92 2.52 -3.20 -25.89
C GLY A 92 1.43 -2.58 -25.04
N SER A 93 0.22 -3.13 -25.10
CA SER A 93 -0.84 -2.79 -24.16
C SER A 93 -0.32 -2.94 -22.73
N ALA A 94 -0.55 -1.93 -21.90
CA ALA A 94 -0.17 -1.90 -20.50
C ALA A 94 -0.71 -3.15 -19.80
N ILE A 95 0.16 -4.12 -19.51
CA ILE A 95 -0.21 -5.26 -18.68
C ILE A 95 -0.13 -4.71 -17.26
N ALA A 96 -1.30 -4.36 -16.69
CA ALA A 96 -1.42 -4.01 -15.29
C ALA A 96 -0.69 -5.08 -14.47
N ALA A 97 0.37 -4.68 -13.76
CA ALA A 97 1.04 -5.59 -12.85
C ALA A 97 -0.03 -6.13 -11.89
N PRO A 98 -0.21 -7.46 -11.76
CA PRO A 98 -1.26 -8.02 -10.94
C PRO A 98 -1.00 -7.63 -9.48
N LYS A 99 -1.77 -6.64 -9.00
CA LYS A 99 -1.90 -6.34 -7.57
C LYS A 99 -2.87 -7.35 -6.98
N TYR A 100 -2.49 -7.92 -5.85
CA TYR A 100 -3.32 -8.86 -5.11
C TYR A 100 -3.87 -8.16 -3.88
N VAL A 101 -5.18 -8.24 -3.68
CA VAL A 101 -5.88 -7.54 -2.61
C VAL A 101 -6.48 -8.57 -1.67
N CYS A 102 -6.41 -8.32 -0.37
CA CYS A 102 -7.12 -9.13 0.60
C CYS A 102 -8.63 -8.99 0.32
N PRO A 103 -9.42 -10.09 0.30
CA PRO A 103 -10.87 -10.00 0.13
C PRO A 103 -11.56 -9.14 1.21
N GLU A 104 -10.96 -9.07 2.41
CA GLU A 104 -11.40 -8.19 3.51
C GLU A 104 -10.92 -6.72 3.34
N GLY A 105 -10.19 -6.42 2.27
CA GLY A 105 -9.70 -5.08 1.94
C GLY A 105 -8.53 -4.58 2.78
N ASP A 106 -8.01 -5.38 3.71
CA ASP A 106 -7.07 -4.92 4.74
C ASP A 106 -5.58 -4.89 4.30
N TYR A 107 -5.25 -5.59 3.22
CA TYR A 107 -3.86 -5.74 2.76
C TYR A 107 -3.78 -5.74 1.23
N ILE A 108 -2.79 -5.04 0.68
CA ILE A 108 -2.50 -5.03 -0.75
C ILE A 108 -1.05 -5.46 -0.95
N TRP A 109 -0.85 -6.42 -1.86
CA TRP A 109 0.46 -6.91 -2.23
C TRP A 109 0.71 -6.76 -3.72
N TYR A 110 1.78 -6.06 -4.06
CA TYR A 110 2.22 -5.91 -5.45
C TYR A 110 3.20 -7.03 -5.78
N ARG A 111 2.92 -7.78 -6.85
CA ARG A 111 3.80 -8.87 -7.27
C ARG A 111 5.16 -8.33 -7.72
N PRO A 112 6.26 -8.62 -7.01
CA PRO A 112 7.55 -8.02 -7.34
C PRO A 112 8.21 -8.69 -8.56
N ARG A 113 7.90 -9.97 -8.83
CA ARG A 113 8.47 -10.76 -9.93
C ARG A 113 7.49 -11.82 -10.43
N VAL A 114 7.51 -12.11 -11.73
CA VAL A 114 6.77 -13.24 -12.31
C VAL A 114 7.30 -14.55 -11.70
N GLY A 115 6.42 -15.36 -11.12
CA GLY A 115 6.77 -16.64 -10.47
C GLY A 115 6.78 -16.62 -8.94
N VAL A 116 6.70 -15.46 -8.29
CA VAL A 116 6.48 -15.39 -6.83
C VAL A 116 4.99 -15.57 -6.56
N GLU A 117 4.63 -16.53 -5.73
CA GLU A 117 3.25 -16.72 -5.25
C GLU A 117 2.91 -15.64 -4.21
N PRO A 118 1.71 -15.03 -4.27
CA PRO A 118 1.29 -14.06 -3.28
C PRO A 118 1.24 -14.71 -1.89
N PRO A 119 1.79 -14.06 -0.86
CA PRO A 119 1.65 -14.54 0.52
C PRO A 119 0.18 -14.44 0.97
N LEU A 120 -0.17 -15.13 2.05
CA LEU A 120 -1.44 -14.93 2.73
C LEU A 120 -1.48 -13.52 3.33
N CYS A 121 -2.69 -12.96 3.49
CA CYS A 121 -2.90 -11.73 4.24
C CYS A 121 -2.40 -11.93 5.69
N PRO A 122 -1.47 -11.10 6.21
CA PRO A 122 -0.93 -11.27 7.56
C PRO A 122 -1.99 -11.08 8.67
N THR A 123 -3.07 -10.35 8.39
CA THR A 123 -4.15 -10.08 9.36
C THR A 123 -5.21 -11.18 9.40
N HIS A 124 -5.66 -11.61 8.22
CA HIS A 124 -6.81 -12.51 8.07
C HIS A 124 -6.39 -13.94 7.73
N ASN A 125 -5.10 -14.16 7.44
CA ASN A 125 -4.51 -15.43 7.03
C ASN A 125 -5.23 -16.08 5.82
N VAL A 126 -5.85 -15.26 4.96
CA VAL A 126 -6.57 -15.64 3.74
C VAL A 126 -5.71 -15.39 2.49
N PRO A 127 -5.91 -16.15 1.40
CA PRO A 127 -5.24 -15.87 0.14
C PRO A 127 -5.66 -14.53 -0.44
N LEU A 128 -4.68 -13.78 -0.97
CA LEU A 128 -4.92 -12.52 -1.68
C LEU A 128 -5.47 -12.82 -3.08
N VAL A 129 -6.44 -12.04 -3.53
CA VAL A 129 -7.17 -12.22 -4.81
C VAL A 129 -6.92 -11.10 -5.81
#